data_AF-A0A7U6KQC8-F1
#
_entry.id   AF-A0A7U6KQC8-F1
#
_cell.length_a   1.000
_cell.length_b   1.000
_cell.length_c   1.000
_cell.angle_alpha   90.00
_cell.angle_beta   90.00
_cell.angle_gamma   90.00
#
_symmetry.space_group_name_H-M   'P 1'
#
loop_
_entity.id
_entity.type
_entity.pdbx_description
1 polymer ?
#
loop_
_entity_poly.entity_id
_entity_poly.type
_entity_poly.pdbx_seq_one_letter_code
_entity_poly.pdbx_strand_id
1 'polypeptide(L)'
;MRLVNTITDAFVANSEDLLAGTLQGSLFAHCDTTVQTGILQAKQLAREKIFNHPNKVRMELMANQCLHRLMDAFVPLAWTGTETSEATSSSMSFEQQSLLRLLQPHLDEHRRVLSDNIYHNILNILDFITGMNDHEAYRLAQELQGHWGTVV
;
A
#
# COMPACT_ATOMS: atom_id res chain seq x y z
N MET A 1 -27.36 19.54 -7.55
CA MET A 1 -27.57 19.11 -6.15
C MET A 1 -28.46 17.87 -6.00
N ARG A 2 -28.73 17.06 -7.04
CA ARG A 2 -29.68 15.92 -6.89
C ARG A 2 -29.09 14.75 -6.10
N LEU A 3 -27.82 14.41 -6.35
CA LEU A 3 -27.16 13.26 -5.72
C LEU A 3 -26.95 13.43 -4.21
N VAL A 4 -26.52 14.61 -3.77
CA VAL A 4 -26.27 14.90 -2.34
C VAL A 4 -27.55 14.76 -1.52
N ASN A 5 -28.67 15.28 -2.03
CA ASN A 5 -29.96 15.18 -1.35
C ASN A 5 -30.39 13.72 -1.21
N THR A 6 -30.34 12.93 -2.29
CA THR A 6 -30.72 11.51 -2.24
C THR A 6 -29.85 10.70 -1.27
N ILE A 7 -28.54 10.98 -1.19
CA ILE A 7 -27.65 10.32 -0.24
C ILE A 7 -27.99 10.74 1.20
N THR A 8 -28.35 12.00 1.41
CA THR A 8 -28.74 12.52 2.73
C THR A 8 -30.03 11.85 3.20
N ASP A 9 -31.01 11.71 2.31
CA ASP A 9 -32.27 10.99 2.61
C ASP A 9 -31.99 9.51 2.94
N ALA A 10 -31.12 8.84 2.17
CA ALA A 10 -30.71 7.47 2.45
C ALA A 10 -29.97 7.34 3.79
N PHE A 11 -29.13 8.31 4.15
CA PHE A 11 -28.45 8.34 5.45
C PHE A 11 -29.43 8.48 6.61
N VAL A 12 -30.40 9.40 6.51
CA VAL A 12 -31.42 9.61 7.55
C VAL A 12 -32.31 8.36 7.69
N ALA A 13 -32.76 7.80 6.57
CA ALA A 13 -33.63 6.63 6.54
C ALA A 13 -32.96 5.37 7.15
N ASN A 14 -31.64 5.25 7.05
CA ASN A 14 -30.88 4.10 7.56
C ASN A 14 -30.05 4.44 8.81
N SER A 15 -30.42 5.49 9.54
CA SER A 15 -29.64 6.01 10.67
C SER A 15 -29.50 5.01 11.83
N GLU A 16 -30.53 4.21 12.10
CA GLU A 16 -30.48 3.17 13.15
C GLU A 16 -29.41 2.10 12.83
N ASP A 17 -29.43 1.54 11.62
CA ASP A 17 -28.46 0.55 11.18
C ASP A 17 -27.03 1.13 11.07
N LEU A 18 -26.90 2.41 10.71
CA LEU A 18 -25.62 3.11 10.71
C LEU A 18 -25.04 3.24 12.12
N LEU A 19 -25.86 3.65 13.08
CA LEU A 19 -25.44 3.80 14.48
C LEU A 19 -25.18 2.45 15.15
N ALA A 20 -25.90 1.41 14.75
CA ALA A 20 -25.66 0.04 15.19
C ALA A 20 -24.42 -0.60 14.52
N GLY A 21 -23.87 0.01 13.47
CA GLY A 21 -22.77 -0.55 12.67
C GLY A 21 -23.18 -1.78 11.85
N THR A 22 -24.48 -1.97 11.62
CA THR A 22 -25.06 -3.13 10.92
C THR A 22 -25.40 -2.84 9.46
N LEU A 23 -25.33 -1.58 9.03
CA LEU A 23 -25.62 -1.18 7.65
C LEU A 23 -24.73 -1.94 6.66
N GLN A 24 -25.36 -2.69 5.76
CA GLN A 24 -24.64 -3.46 4.74
C GLN A 24 -24.36 -2.61 3.50
N GLY A 25 -23.11 -2.63 3.03
CA GLY A 25 -22.69 -1.92 1.82
C GLY A 25 -22.58 -0.40 2.01
N SER A 26 -22.42 0.32 0.89
CA SER A 26 -22.31 1.78 0.89
C SER A 26 -23.68 2.46 0.90
N LEU A 27 -23.75 3.73 1.34
CA LEU A 27 -24.97 4.56 1.24
C LEU A 27 -25.59 4.61 -0.16
N PHE A 28 -24.79 4.52 -1.23
CA PHE A 28 -25.32 4.46 -2.59
C PHE A 28 -26.24 3.26 -2.81
N ALA A 29 -25.99 2.12 -2.17
CA ALA A 29 -26.80 0.90 -2.28
C ALA A 29 -28.19 1.04 -1.64
N HIS A 30 -28.36 2.08 -0.81
CA HIS A 30 -29.61 2.42 -0.13
C HIS A 30 -30.32 3.62 -0.77
N CYS A 31 -29.77 4.17 -1.86
CA CYS A 31 -30.44 5.20 -2.67
C CYS A 31 -31.42 4.56 -3.67
N ASP A 32 -32.22 5.38 -4.35
CA ASP A 32 -33.09 4.90 -5.42
C ASP A 32 -32.30 4.29 -6.60
N THR A 33 -32.96 3.43 -7.38
CA THR A 33 -32.35 2.70 -8.50
C THR A 33 -31.66 3.64 -9.50
N THR A 34 -32.19 4.85 -9.71
CA THR A 34 -31.60 5.82 -10.65
C THR A 34 -30.20 6.23 -10.22
N VAL A 35 -30.01 6.51 -8.93
CA VAL A 35 -28.69 6.87 -8.37
C VAL A 35 -27.75 5.66 -8.41
N GLN A 36 -28.23 4.49 -8.01
CA GLN A 36 -27.43 3.26 -8.05
C GLN A 36 -26.90 2.98 -9.47
N THR A 37 -27.81 2.94 -10.46
CA THR A 37 -27.45 2.71 -11.86
C THR A 37 -26.55 3.80 -12.41
N GLY A 38 -26.81 5.07 -12.07
CA GLY A 38 -25.96 6.19 -12.51
C GLY A 38 -24.51 6.07 -12.02
N ILE A 39 -24.30 5.72 -10.75
CA ILE A 39 -22.94 5.50 -10.19
C ILE A 39 -22.28 4.29 -10.84
N LEU A 40 -23.01 3.19 -11.03
CA LEU A 40 -22.49 2.00 -11.71
C LEU A 40 -22.07 2.30 -13.15
N GLN A 41 -22.90 3.01 -13.91
CA GLN A 41 -22.59 3.42 -15.28
C GLN A 41 -21.40 4.37 -15.34
N ALA A 42 -21.27 5.33 -14.41
CA ALA A 42 -20.11 6.20 -14.33
C ALA A 42 -18.81 5.43 -14.05
N LYS A 43 -18.84 4.47 -13.11
CA LYS A 43 -17.71 3.59 -12.83
C LYS A 43 -17.34 2.72 -14.04
N GLN A 44 -18.35 2.16 -14.71
CA GLN A 44 -18.16 1.34 -15.90
C GLN A 44 -17.53 2.15 -17.05
N LEU A 45 -18.03 3.36 -17.29
CA LEU A 45 -17.46 4.27 -18.28
C LEU A 45 -16.01 4.62 -17.96
N ALA A 46 -15.69 4.93 -16.70
CA ALA A 46 -14.32 5.18 -16.27
C ALA A 46 -13.42 3.95 -16.47
N ARG A 47 -13.92 2.75 -16.20
CA ARG A 47 -13.21 1.50 -16.46
C ARG A 47 -12.88 1.31 -17.94
N GLU A 48 -13.88 1.47 -18.79
CA GLU A 48 -13.73 1.28 -20.23
C GLU A 48 -12.84 2.34 -20.90
N LYS A 49 -12.94 3.59 -20.45
CA LYS A 49 -12.31 4.73 -21.13
C LYS A 49 -11.00 5.20 -20.49
N ILE A 50 -10.82 4.99 -19.18
CA ILE A 50 -9.68 5.52 -18.42
C ILE A 50 -8.79 4.38 -17.91
N PHE A 51 -9.34 3.43 -17.15
CA PHE A 51 -8.51 2.38 -16.52
C PHE A 51 -7.95 1.38 -17.53
N ASN A 52 -8.69 1.07 -18.59
CA ASN A 52 -8.22 0.21 -19.68
C ASN A 52 -7.26 0.92 -20.66
N HIS A 53 -6.96 2.21 -20.45
CA HIS A 53 -6.07 2.93 -21.36
C HIS A 53 -4.64 2.34 -21.29
N PRO A 54 -3.95 2.07 -22.42
CA PRO A 54 -2.66 1.39 -22.42
C PRO A 54 -1.59 2.04 -21.52
N ASN A 55 -1.56 3.37 -21.46
CA ASN A 55 -0.65 4.09 -20.55
C ASN A 55 -0.93 3.81 -19.07
N LYS A 56 -2.21 3.68 -18.68
CA LYS A 56 -2.59 3.39 -17.29
C LYS A 56 -2.20 1.96 -16.93
N VAL A 57 -2.51 1.00 -17.80
CA VAL A 57 -2.12 -0.41 -17.62
C VAL A 57 -0.59 -0.57 -17.52
N ARG A 58 0.16 0.09 -18.40
CA ARG A 58 1.62 0.08 -18.35
C ARG A 58 2.15 0.65 -17.02
N MET A 59 1.58 1.77 -16.57
CA MET A 59 1.96 2.39 -15.30
C MET A 59 1.69 1.46 -14.11
N GLU A 60 0.55 0.75 -14.11
CA GLU A 60 0.21 -0.23 -13.06
C GLU A 60 1.17 -1.43 -13.06
N LEU A 61 1.57 -1.92 -14.23
CA LEU A 61 2.57 -2.98 -14.33
C LEU A 61 3.93 -2.53 -13.78
N MET A 62 4.35 -1.30 -14.10
CA MET A 62 5.60 -0.73 -13.57
C MET A 62 5.55 -0.54 -12.05
N ALA A 63 4.43 -0.04 -11.52
CA ALA A 63 4.21 0.11 -10.09
C ALA A 63 4.23 -1.25 -9.37
N ASN A 64 3.58 -2.27 -9.93
CA ASN A 64 3.59 -3.61 -9.37
C ASN A 64 5.01 -4.21 -9.32
N GLN A 65 5.80 -4.07 -10.40
CA GLN A 65 7.18 -4.51 -10.40
C GLN A 65 8.06 -3.71 -9.42
N CYS A 66 7.77 -2.41 -9.25
CA CYS A 66 8.42 -1.59 -8.24
C CYS A 66 8.19 -2.15 -6.83
N LEU A 67 6.93 -2.44 -6.48
CA LEU A 67 6.59 -3.02 -5.18
C LEU A 67 7.25 -4.38 -4.96
N HIS A 68 7.23 -5.27 -5.95
CA HIS A 68 7.90 -6.58 -5.85
C HIS A 68 9.39 -6.42 -5.49
N ARG A 69 10.10 -5.53 -6.18
CA ARG A 69 11.53 -5.29 -5.91
C ARG A 69 11.80 -4.79 -4.51
N LEU A 70 10.99 -3.84 -4.04
CA LEU A 70 11.12 -3.32 -2.68
C LEU A 70 10.84 -4.43 -1.65
N MET A 71 9.79 -5.22 -1.85
CA MET A 71 9.46 -6.32 -0.94
C MET A 71 10.55 -7.39 -0.94
N ASP A 72 11.03 -7.82 -2.11
CA ASP A 72 12.07 -8.86 -2.25
C ASP A 72 13.39 -8.44 -1.58
N ALA A 73 13.73 -7.15 -1.61
CA ALA A 73 14.93 -6.63 -0.96
C ALA A 73 14.76 -6.50 0.56
N PHE A 74 13.67 -5.88 1.04
CA PHE A 74 13.55 -5.49 2.44
C PHE A 74 12.92 -6.57 3.33
N VAL A 75 11.95 -7.34 2.85
CA VAL A 75 11.25 -8.36 3.66
C VAL A 75 12.21 -9.40 4.27
N PRO A 76 13.29 -9.85 3.60
CA PRO A 76 14.30 -10.72 4.20
C PRO A 76 14.95 -10.20 5.49
N LEU A 77 14.98 -8.87 5.72
CA LEU A 77 15.47 -8.30 6.97
C LEU A 77 14.59 -8.66 8.18
N ALA A 78 13.36 -9.13 7.96
CA ALA A 78 12.48 -9.54 9.04
C ALA A 78 12.98 -10.76 9.83
N TRP A 79 13.86 -11.57 9.23
CA TRP A 79 14.45 -12.74 9.87
C TRP A 79 15.71 -12.41 10.67
N THR A 80 16.29 -11.21 10.53
CA THR A 80 17.62 -10.95 11.07
C THR A 80 17.67 -10.85 12.60
N GLY A 81 16.54 -10.57 13.27
CA GLY A 81 16.46 -10.66 14.74
C GLY A 81 16.62 -12.09 15.25
N THR A 82 16.04 -13.06 14.53
CA THR A 82 15.99 -14.47 14.95
C THR A 82 17.35 -15.18 14.99
N GLU A 83 18.36 -14.63 14.30
CA GLU A 83 19.74 -15.18 14.27
C GLU A 83 20.55 -14.84 15.54
N THR A 84 20.01 -14.04 16.46
CA THR A 84 20.69 -13.68 17.71
C THR A 84 20.55 -14.72 18.83
N SER A 85 19.66 -15.71 18.67
CA SER A 85 19.47 -16.81 19.61
C SER A 85 20.19 -18.07 19.12
N GLU A 86 21.38 -18.29 19.67
CA GLU A 86 22.13 -19.56 19.69
C GLU A 86 22.92 -19.96 18.42
N ALA A 87 24.25 -19.82 18.52
CA ALA A 87 25.29 -20.63 17.88
C ALA A 87 25.75 -20.37 16.43
N THR A 88 25.19 -19.40 15.70
CA THR A 88 25.81 -18.93 14.44
C THR A 88 25.62 -17.43 14.29
N SER A 89 26.63 -16.65 14.63
CA SER A 89 26.76 -15.27 14.16
C SER A 89 27.01 -15.29 12.65
N SER A 90 25.96 -15.54 11.86
CA SER A 90 25.95 -15.21 10.44
C SER A 90 26.06 -13.69 10.37
N SER A 91 27.25 -13.20 10.04
CA SER A 91 27.41 -11.77 9.75
C SER A 91 26.47 -11.44 8.60
N MET A 92 25.50 -10.55 8.82
CA MET A 92 24.64 -10.02 7.75
C MET A 92 25.51 -9.71 6.52
N SER A 93 25.03 -10.04 5.32
CA SER A 93 25.75 -9.67 4.10
C SER A 93 25.90 -8.14 4.01
N PHE A 94 26.90 -7.68 3.26
CA PHE A 94 27.09 -6.24 3.02
C PHE A 94 25.82 -5.57 2.46
N GLU A 95 25.09 -6.29 1.60
CA GLU A 95 23.81 -5.85 1.03
C GLU A 95 22.75 -5.71 2.13
N GLN A 96 22.57 -6.72 2.99
CA GLN A 96 21.62 -6.67 4.10
C GLN A 96 21.93 -5.54 5.10
N GLN A 97 23.21 -5.31 5.42
CA GLN A 97 23.62 -4.20 6.28
C GLN A 97 23.29 -2.83 5.64
N SER A 98 23.47 -2.72 4.33
CA SER A 98 23.17 -1.50 3.57
C SER A 98 21.67 -1.23 3.51
N LEU A 99 20.86 -2.27 3.26
CA LEU A 99 19.40 -2.19 3.30
C LEU A 99 18.89 -1.83 4.70
N LEU A 100 19.45 -2.44 5.74
CA LEU A 100 19.10 -2.10 7.13
C LEU A 100 19.40 -0.63 7.44
N ARG A 101 20.52 -0.09 6.94
CA ARG A 101 20.84 1.34 7.08
C ARG A 101 19.82 2.26 6.40
N LEU A 102 19.22 1.83 5.29
CA LEU A 102 18.15 2.58 4.62
C LEU A 102 16.84 2.52 5.39
N LEU A 103 16.55 1.40 6.05
CA LEU A 103 15.36 1.20 6.88
C LEU A 103 15.45 1.89 8.25
N GLN A 104 16.66 1.97 8.82
CA GLN A 104 16.90 2.44 10.19
C GLN A 104 16.30 3.83 10.52
N PRO A 105 16.39 4.86 9.65
CA PRO A 105 15.79 6.15 9.95
C PRO A 105 14.28 6.08 10.21
N HIS A 106 13.56 5.24 9.47
CA HIS A 106 12.12 5.02 9.67
C HIS A 106 11.84 4.29 11.00
N LEU A 107 12.65 3.29 11.34
CA LEU A 107 12.55 2.60 12.62
C LEU A 107 12.80 3.55 13.79
N ASP A 108 13.83 4.39 13.69
CA ASP A 108 14.21 5.35 14.72
C ASP A 108 13.13 6.42 14.93
N GLU A 109 12.56 6.96 13.84
CA GLU A 109 11.46 7.93 13.89
C GLU A 109 10.27 7.38 14.69
N HIS A 110 9.95 6.10 14.50
CA HIS A 110 8.86 5.44 15.20
C HIS A 110 9.27 4.74 16.51
N ARG A 111 10.54 4.86 16.93
CA ARG A 111 11.11 4.18 18.11
C ARG A 111 10.87 2.67 18.10
N ARG A 112 11.08 2.04 16.94
CA ARG A 112 10.91 0.60 16.72
C ARG A 112 12.27 -0.05 16.49
N VAL A 113 12.35 -1.35 16.75
CA VAL A 113 13.56 -2.16 16.53
C VAL A 113 13.12 -3.50 15.95
N LEU A 114 13.92 -4.05 15.03
CA LEU A 114 13.70 -5.42 14.56
C LEU A 114 14.05 -6.41 15.69
N SER A 115 13.15 -7.35 15.96
CA SER A 115 13.24 -8.29 17.09
C SER A 115 13.08 -9.74 16.61
N ASP A 116 12.94 -10.69 17.52
CA ASP A 116 12.64 -12.09 17.17
C ASP A 116 11.20 -12.28 16.63
N ASN A 117 10.36 -11.25 16.71
CA ASN A 117 8.99 -11.30 16.21
C ASN A 117 8.93 -10.95 14.71
N ILE A 118 9.03 -11.98 13.87
CA ILE A 118 9.02 -11.86 12.40
C ILE A 118 7.79 -11.09 11.91
N TYR A 119 6.60 -11.36 12.47
CA TYR A 119 5.37 -10.67 12.08
C TYR A 119 5.47 -9.15 12.29
N HIS A 120 5.93 -8.72 13.46
CA HIS A 120 6.12 -7.29 13.73
C HIS A 120 7.19 -6.66 12.86
N ASN A 121 8.26 -7.40 12.56
CA ASN A 121 9.31 -6.92 11.67
C ASN A 121 8.77 -6.70 10.24
N ILE A 122 7.97 -7.63 9.71
CA ILE A 122 7.31 -7.48 8.42
C ILE A 122 6.40 -6.25 8.42
N LEU A 123 5.60 -6.04 9.47
CA LEU A 123 4.77 -4.83 9.58
C LEU A 123 5.60 -3.54 9.55
N ASN A 124 6.73 -3.48 10.26
CA ASN A 124 7.62 -2.33 10.24
C ASN A 124 8.21 -2.06 8.84
N ILE A 125 8.55 -3.12 8.11
CA ILE A 125 9.05 -3.03 6.73
C ILE A 125 7.92 -2.58 5.79
N LEU A 126 6.70 -3.05 5.98
CA LEU A 126 5.54 -2.62 5.19
C LEU A 126 5.18 -1.16 5.47
N ASP A 127 5.26 -0.70 6.71
CA ASP A 127 5.07 0.72 7.07
C ASP A 127 6.10 1.60 6.36
N PHE A 128 7.37 1.16 6.31
CA PHE A 128 8.41 1.83 5.52
C PHE A 128 8.07 1.88 4.03
N ILE A 129 7.67 0.75 3.44
CA ILE A 129 7.38 0.66 2.00
C ILE A 129 6.16 1.50 1.62
N THR A 130 5.09 1.41 2.42
CA THR A 130 3.81 2.10 2.18
C THR A 130 3.86 3.58 2.56
N GLY A 131 4.84 3.99 3.36
CA GLY A 131 5.11 5.39 3.69
C GLY A 131 5.75 6.19 2.56
N MET A 132 6.29 5.54 1.52
CA MET A 132 6.90 6.21 0.36
C MET A 132 5.85 6.74 -0.61
N ASN A 133 6.14 7.89 -1.23
CA ASN A 133 5.41 8.32 -2.43
C ASN A 133 5.92 7.61 -3.70
N ASP A 134 5.18 7.73 -4.81
CA ASP A 134 5.50 7.06 -6.07
C ASP A 134 6.92 7.35 -6.59
N HIS A 135 7.43 8.58 -6.43
CA HIS A 135 8.78 8.94 -6.89
C HIS A 135 9.86 8.29 -6.03
N GLU A 136 9.67 8.27 -4.71
CA GLU A 136 10.60 7.64 -3.76
C GLU A 136 10.68 6.14 -3.98
N ALA A 137 9.52 5.48 -4.05
CA ALA A 137 9.43 4.04 -4.28
C ALA A 137 10.08 3.65 -5.60
N TYR A 138 9.78 4.38 -6.68
CA TYR A 138 10.36 4.12 -7.99
C TYR A 138 11.87 4.33 -8.00
N ARG A 139 12.36 5.44 -7.42
CA ARG A 139 13.80 5.73 -7.36
C ARG A 139 14.54 4.63 -6.60
N LEU A 140 14.08 4.29 -5.40
CA LEU A 140 14.71 3.25 -4.57
C LEU A 140 14.69 1.89 -5.28
N ALA A 141 13.57 1.50 -5.91
CA ALA A 141 13.51 0.25 -6.65
C ALA A 141 14.49 0.19 -7.83
N GLN A 142 14.80 1.33 -8.47
CA GLN A 142 15.80 1.39 -9.55
C GLN A 142 17.24 1.33 -9.01
N GLU A 143 17.52 2.02 -7.90
CA GLU A 143 18.82 1.96 -7.21
C GLU A 143 19.16 0.52 -6.82
N LEU A 144 18.18 -0.24 -6.32
CA LEU A 144 18.34 -1.66 -5.97
C LEU A 144 18.64 -2.57 -7.17
N GLN A 145 18.25 -2.19 -8.39
CA GLN A 145 18.61 -2.94 -9.60
C GLN A 145 20.00 -2.61 -10.13
N GLY A 146 20.72 -1.67 -9.51
CA GLY A 146 21.98 -1.15 -10.04
C GLY A 146 21.79 -0.22 -11.26
N HIS A 147 20.57 0.23 -11.54
CA HIS A 147 20.31 1.24 -12.56
C HIS A 147 20.64 2.63 -12.01
N TRP A 148 21.90 3.03 -12.13
CA TRP A 148 22.29 4.45 -12.01
C TRP A 148 21.88 5.19 -13.28
N GLY A 149 20.60 5.46 -13.43
CA GLY A 149 20.12 6.39 -14.45
C GLY A 149 20.69 7.77 -14.13
N THR A 150 21.54 8.30 -15.01
CA THR A 150 21.95 9.70 -15.02
C THR A 150 20.73 10.58 -14.83
N VAL A 151 20.65 11.26 -13.69
CA VAL A 151 19.75 12.40 -13.51
C VAL A 151 20.17 13.42 -14.57
N VAL A 152 19.40 13.50 -15.64
CA VAL A 152 19.42 14.60 -16.62
C VAL A 152 18.06 15.25 -16.58
#